data_AF-A0A2E7S6S8-F1
#
_entry.id   AF-A0A2E7S6S8-F1
#
_cell.length_a   1.000
_cell.length_b   1.000
_cell.length_c   1.000
_cell.angle_alpha   90.00
_cell.angle_beta   90.00
_cell.angle_gamma   90.00
#
_symmetry.space_group_name_H-M   'P 1'
#
loop_
_entity.id
_entity.type
_entity.pdbx_description
1 polymer ?
#
loop_
_entity_poly.entity_id
_entity_poly.type
_entity_poly.pdbx_seq_one_letter_code
_entity_poly.pdbx_strand_id
1 'polypeptide(L)' 'MLPYEVVQEVSEALPNLSGSGFGLMEVSHRSDTFQAVIDSAIGRVRSLLSVPDDYEVLLLQGGASTQFYMTAL' A
#
# COMPACT_ATOMS: atom_id res chain seq x y z
N MET A 1 2.42 2.72 -17.76
CA MET A 1 3.56 3.39 -17.11
C MET A 1 3.04 4.22 -15.95
N LEU A 2 3.83 4.42 -14.88
CA LEU A 2 3.42 5.24 -13.73
C LEU A 2 3.52 6.75 -14.06
N PRO A 3 2.69 7.62 -13.45
CA PRO A 3 2.87 9.07 -13.53
C PRO A 3 4.25 9.50 -13.00
N TYR A 4 4.87 10.49 -13.64
CA TYR A 4 6.24 10.93 -13.29
C TYR A 4 6.32 11.50 -11.86
N GLU A 5 5.32 12.26 -11.44
CA GLU A 5 5.20 12.78 -10.07
C GLU A 5 5.29 11.69 -9.00
N VAL A 6 4.66 10.53 -9.24
CA VAL A 6 4.71 9.37 -8.33
C VAL A 6 6.12 8.78 -8.28
N VAL A 7 6.82 8.73 -9.42
CA VAL A 7 8.21 8.25 -9.46
C VAL A 7 9.13 9.18 -8.67
N GLN A 8 8.93 10.50 -8.75
CA GLN A 8 9.70 11.46 -7.97
C GLN A 8 9.43 11.32 -6.46
N GLU A 9 8.17 11.24 -6.05
CA GLU A 9 7.79 11.08 -4.64
C GLU A 9 8.38 9.79 -4.04
N VAL A 10 8.29 8.66 -4.75
CA VAL A 10 8.89 7.40 -4.30
C VAL A 10 10.41 7.52 -4.20
N SER A 11 11.06 8.20 -5.16
CA SER A 11 12.51 8.41 -5.12
C SER A 11 12.96 9.16 -3.86
N GLU A 12 12.17 10.12 -3.37
CA GLU A 12 12.44 10.87 -2.14
C GLU A 12 12.16 10.05 -0.87
N ALA A 13 11.14 9.19 -0.90
CA ALA A 13 10.77 8.34 0.23
C ALA A 13 11.71 7.13 0.42
N LEU A 14 12.39 6.68 -0.63
CA LEU A 14 13.33 5.55 -0.58
C LEU A 14 14.43 5.71 0.48
N PRO A 15 15.14 6.85 0.59
CA PRO A 15 16.18 7.05 1.61
C PRO A 15 15.65 7.53 2.97
N ASN A 16 14.49 8.20 3.03
CA ASN A 16 13.90 8.66 4.29
C ASN A 16 12.38 8.83 4.16
N LEU A 17 11.63 7.83 4.62
CA LEU A 17 10.18 7.88 4.60
C LEU A 17 9.67 8.87 5.65
N SER A 18 9.05 9.96 5.21
CA SER A 18 8.36 10.95 6.06
C SER A 18 9.21 11.49 7.22
N GLY A 19 10.52 11.62 7.04
CA GLY A 19 11.42 12.13 8.08
C GLY A 19 11.66 11.16 9.23
N SER A 20 11.30 9.89 9.09
CA SER A 20 11.50 8.86 10.11
C SER A 20 12.97 8.51 10.40
N GLY A 21 13.88 8.92 9.53
CA GLY A 21 15.29 8.55 9.60
C GLY A 21 15.61 7.18 9.00
N PHE A 22 14.60 6.51 8.43
CA PHE A 22 14.72 5.22 7.74
C PHE A 22 14.08 5.28 6.37
N GLY A 23 14.65 4.57 5.40
CA GLY A 23 14.10 4.47 4.06
C GLY A 23 12.81 3.65 4.00
N LEU A 24 11.98 3.89 2.98
CA LEU A 24 10.71 3.16 2.77
C LEU A 24 10.87 1.63 2.80
N MET A 25 12.00 1.12 2.29
CA MET A 25 12.28 -0.33 2.23
C MET A 25 12.94 -0.89 3.50
N GLU A 26 13.26 -0.04 4.47
CA GLU A 26 13.99 -0.37 5.70
C GLU A 26 13.09 -0.30 6.94
N VAL A 27 11.98 0.45 6.85
CA VAL A 27 11.00 0.60 7.92
C VAL A 27 10.26 -0.71 8.16
N SER A 28 10.09 -1.08 9.43
CA SER A 28 9.27 -2.24 9.82
C SER A 28 7.83 -2.08 9.35
N HIS A 29 7.28 -3.13 8.74
CA HIS A 29 5.88 -3.18 8.32
C HIS A 29 4.86 -3.03 9.48
N ARG A 30 5.31 -3.17 10.73
CA ARG A 30 4.48 -3.00 11.94
C ARG A 30 4.68 -1.66 12.64
N SER A 31 5.54 -0.80 12.11
CA SER A 31 5.74 0.53 12.67
C SER A 31 4.55 1.43 12.34
N ASP A 32 4.26 2.39 13.20
CA ASP A 32 3.22 3.39 12.97
C ASP A 32 3.47 4.17 11.65
N THR A 33 4.74 4.42 11.32
CA THR A 33 5.15 5.07 10.07
C THR A 33 4.69 4.29 8.84
N PHE A 34 4.88 2.96 8.80
CA PHE A 34 4.44 2.15 7.68
C PHE A 34 2.94 1.85 7.73
N GLN A 35 2.37 1.71 8.93
CA GLN A 35 0.92 1.53 9.10
C GLN A 35 0.15 2.71 8.50
N ALA A 36 0.63 3.94 8.68
CA ALA A 36 0.02 5.12 8.07
C ALA A 36 0.02 5.06 6.51
N VAL A 37 1.03 4.45 5.90
CA VAL A 37 1.07 4.23 4.44
C VAL A 37 -0.02 3.24 4.01
N ILE A 38 -0.16 2.14 4.74
CA ILE A 38 -1.17 1.11 4.47
C ILE A 38 -2.58 1.66 4.67
N ASP A 39 -2.84 2.37 5.77
CA ASP A 39 -4.14 2.97 6.08
C ASP A 39 -4.53 4.01 5.02
N SER A 40 -3.58 4.84 4.59
CA SER A 40 -3.77 5.80 3.49
C SER A 40 -4.12 5.10 2.18
N ALA A 41 -3.39 4.04 1.82
CA ALA A 41 -3.65 3.28 0.59
C ALA A 41 -5.05 2.64 0.61
N ILE A 42 -5.41 1.95 1.70
CA ILE A 42 -6.74 1.33 1.87
C ILE A 42 -7.84 2.41 1.86
N GLY A 43 -7.67 3.50 2.61
CA GLY A 43 -8.63 4.59 2.67
C GLY A 43 -8.88 5.25 1.30
N ARG A 44 -7.84 5.41 0.49
CA ARG A 44 -7.96 5.91 -0.89
C ARG A 44 -8.72 4.96 -1.80
N VAL A 45 -8.45 3.65 -1.72
CA VAL A 45 -9.20 2.64 -2.49
C VAL A 45 -10.68 2.66 -2.09
N ARG A 46 -10.97 2.65 -0.78
CA ARG A 46 -12.34 2.72 -0.26
C ARG A 46 -13.07 3.95 -0.77
N SER A 47 -12.44 5.12 -0.67
CA SER A 47 -13.02 6.39 -1.12
C SER A 47 -13.24 6.42 -2.64
N LEU A 48 -12.22 6.08 -3.43
CA LEU A 48 -12.28 6.17 -4.90
C LEU A 48 -13.31 5.22 -5.50
N LEU A 49 -13.46 4.02 -4.92
CA LEU A 49 -14.38 2.99 -5.41
C LEU A 49 -15.70 2.95 -4.64
N SER A 50 -15.91 3.83 -3.66
CA SER A 50 -17.09 3.84 -2.79
C SER A 50 -17.37 2.48 -2.13
N VAL A 51 -16.34 1.84 -1.57
CA VAL A 51 -16.44 0.51 -0.94
C VAL A 51 -17.29 0.59 0.34
N PRO A 52 -18.34 -0.23 0.48
CA PRO A 52 -19.18 -0.27 1.68
C PRO A 52 -18.44 -0.73 2.95
N ASP A 53 -18.99 -0.42 4.12
CA ASP A 53 -18.39 -0.74 5.43
C ASP A 53 -18.47 -2.22 5.83
N ASP A 54 -19.32 -3.01 5.16
CA ASP A 54 -19.40 -4.46 5.32
C ASP A 54 -18.44 -5.24 4.40
N TYR A 55 -17.54 -4.54 3.69
CA TYR A 55 -16.48 -5.13 2.87
C TYR A 55 -15.09 -4.71 3.34
N GLU A 56 -14.12 -5.62 3.17
CA GLU A 56 -12.71 -5.38 3.50
C GLU A 56 -11.81 -5.26 2.26
N VAL A 57 -10.77 -4.44 2.37
CA VAL A 57 -9.74 -4.26 1.34
C VAL A 57 -8.46 -4.96 1.77
N LEU A 58 -8.06 -6.00 1.02
CA LEU A 58 -6.87 -6.79 1.32
C LEU A 58 -5.75 -6.50 0.31
N LEU A 59 -4.53 -6.33 0.82
CA LEU A 59 -3.31 -6.22 0.01
C LEU A 59 -2.57 -7.56 0.03
N LEU A 60 -2.75 -8.36 -1.03
CA LEU A 60 -2.22 -9.73 -1.11
C LEU A 60 -1.13 -9.87 -2.17
N GLN A 61 -0.16 -10.74 -1.90
CA GLN A 61 0.86 -11.14 -2.88
C GLN A 61 0.35 -12.24 -3.83
N GLY A 62 1.16 -12.61 -4.82
CA GLY A 62 0.86 -13.69 -5.78
C GLY A 62 0.04 -13.28 -7.01
N GLY A 63 -0.51 -12.06 -7.01
CA GLY A 63 -1.26 -11.52 -8.15
C GLY A 63 -2.59 -12.24 -8.40
N ALA A 64 -3.27 -11.86 -9.49
CA ALA A 64 -4.61 -12.35 -9.80
C ALA A 64 -4.66 -13.88 -10.01
N SER A 65 -3.64 -14.46 -10.64
CA SER A 65 -3.59 -15.91 -10.88
C SER A 65 -3.58 -16.74 -9.60
N THR A 66 -2.92 -16.29 -8.54
CA THR A 66 -2.96 -16.97 -7.23
C THR A 66 -4.36 -16.95 -6.65
N GLN A 67 -5.15 -15.90 -6.90
CA GLN A 67 -6.51 -15.82 -6.35
C GLN A 67 -7.46 -16.85 -6.96
N PHE A 68 -7.21 -17.34 -8.19
CA PHE A 68 -7.98 -18.45 -8.76
C PHE A 68 -7.94 -19.71 -7.89
N TYR A 69 -6.85 -19.93 -7.16
CA TYR A 69 -6.75 -21.03 -6.20
C TYR A 69 -7.34 -20.67 -4.84
N MET A 70 -7.06 -19.46 -4.34
CA MET A 70 -7.46 -19.01 -3.01
C MET A 70 -8.98 -18.84 -2.83
N THR A 71 -9.73 -18.61 -3.90
CA THR A 71 -11.20 -18.42 -3.84
C THR A 71 -12.01 -19.64 -4.26
N ALA A 72 -11.39 -20.63 -4.91
CA ALA A 72 -12.09 -21.79 -5.47
C ALA A 72 -12.24 -22.95 -4.48
N LEU A 73 -11.57 -22.88 -3.33
CA LEU A 73 -11.68 -23.79 -2.19
C LEU A 73 -12.31 -23.05 -1.01
#